data_AF-A0AB35FX00-F1
#
_entry.id   AF-A0AB35FX00-F1
#
_cell.length_a   1.000
_cell.length_b   1.000
_cell.length_c   1.000
_cell.angle_alpha   90.00
_cell.angle_beta   90.00
_cell.angle_gamma   90.00
#
_symmetry.space_group_name_H-M   'P 1'
#
loop_
_entity.id
_entity.type
_entity.pdbx_description
1 polymer ?
#
loop_
_entity_poly.entity_id
_entity_poly.type
_entity_poly.pdbx_seq_one_letter_code
_entity_poly.pdbx_strand_id
1 'polypeptide(L)'
;MENNIVVYLTKIFNLNAYFFDINANKKRIIYENFDFDFSEAKNFAKKAQKYTYSLINSTYFFTINILVNEDKLIMLVPNFTLANYLQNDINRLLMLNRLKIICQLIYELCTDSIAPSDELYISSLNSQSIEPNEGYAINDNPLSLNDLNIKISSLILRHDKQQFLFWKTKLLKNQFLVSELNGKFATNILIEYVALLSTLLINYGYPIKDIYSMKNKIYNIIDQVKVEKINITLLDQILCMFFNLLLDEKSNPGQPISEKIKNYIDRNITHSLSLMDISLNLYIH
;
A
#
# COMPACT_ATOMS: atom_id res chain seq x y z
N MET A 1 -28.61 16.68 7.95
CA MET A 1 -27.47 16.80 8.89
C MET A 1 -26.60 15.53 8.86
N GLU A 2 -26.61 14.76 7.76
CA GLU A 2 -26.10 13.37 7.67
C GLU A 2 -24.60 13.25 7.30
N ASN A 3 -23.90 14.36 7.06
CA ASN A 3 -22.57 14.32 6.44
C ASN A 3 -21.36 14.26 7.39
N ASN A 4 -21.51 14.34 8.72
CA ASN A 4 -20.32 14.53 9.58
C ASN A 4 -19.52 13.25 9.84
N ILE A 5 -20.17 12.10 10.07
CA ILE A 5 -19.46 10.87 10.46
C ILE A 5 -18.77 10.21 9.25
N VAL A 6 -19.43 10.17 8.09
CA VAL A 6 -18.82 9.64 6.86
C VAL A 6 -17.64 10.53 6.43
N VAL A 7 -17.77 11.86 6.52
CA VAL A 7 -16.65 12.79 6.28
C VAL A 7 -15.54 12.59 7.30
N TYR A 8 -15.86 12.32 8.56
CA TYR A 8 -14.86 12.06 9.60
C TYR A 8 -14.11 10.74 9.37
N LEU A 9 -14.81 9.66 9.03
CA LEU A 9 -14.21 8.36 8.70
C LEU A 9 -13.31 8.47 7.46
N THR A 10 -13.80 9.13 6.41
CA THR A 10 -13.02 9.33 5.18
C THR A 10 -11.78 10.19 5.41
N LYS A 11 -11.84 11.19 6.31
CA LYS A 11 -10.66 11.93 6.78
C LYS A 11 -9.66 11.05 7.52
N ILE A 12 -10.10 10.25 8.50
CA ILE A 12 -9.21 9.38 9.29
C ILE A 12 -8.46 8.40 8.38
N PHE A 13 -9.16 7.78 7.44
CA PHE A 13 -8.58 6.80 6.52
C PHE A 13 -7.92 7.44 5.28
N ASN A 14 -7.90 8.78 5.21
CA ASN A 14 -7.38 9.54 4.06
C ASN A 14 -7.95 9.04 2.73
N LEU A 15 -9.28 9.02 2.63
CA LEU A 15 -10.05 8.57 1.49
C LEU A 15 -10.77 9.75 0.83
N ASN A 16 -10.90 9.70 -0.47
CA ASN A 16 -11.99 10.37 -1.17
C ASN A 16 -13.23 9.47 -1.14
N ALA A 17 -14.42 10.06 -1.11
CA ALA A 17 -15.69 9.35 -1.12
C ALA A 17 -16.68 10.01 -2.08
N TYR A 18 -17.31 9.18 -2.90
CA TYR A 18 -18.23 9.61 -3.94
C TYR A 18 -19.47 8.75 -3.93
N PHE A 19 -20.64 9.37 -4.10
CA PHE A 19 -21.78 8.68 -4.67
C PHE A 19 -21.60 8.63 -6.18
N PHE A 20 -21.74 7.45 -6.76
CA PHE A 20 -21.62 7.23 -8.19
C PHE A 20 -22.92 6.62 -8.72
N ASP A 21 -23.55 7.34 -9.64
CA ASP A 21 -24.69 6.85 -10.42
C ASP A 21 -24.16 6.07 -11.62
N ILE A 22 -24.42 4.77 -11.63
CA ILE A 22 -23.82 3.83 -12.58
C ILE A 22 -24.38 4.03 -13.99
N ASN A 23 -25.67 4.38 -14.09
CA ASN A 23 -26.36 4.56 -15.37
C ASN A 23 -26.06 5.94 -15.97
N ALA A 24 -26.18 6.99 -15.16
CA ALA A 24 -25.90 8.36 -15.59
C ALA A 24 -24.39 8.63 -15.75
N ASN A 25 -23.54 7.75 -15.21
CA ASN A 25 -22.08 7.91 -15.17
C ASN A 25 -21.68 9.24 -14.52
N LYS A 26 -22.39 9.61 -13.44
CA LYS A 26 -22.21 10.87 -12.72
C LYS A 26 -21.75 10.61 -11.30
N LYS A 27 -20.78 11.39 -10.83
CA LYS A 27 -20.36 11.41 -9.43
C LYS A 27 -20.99 12.59 -8.70
N ARG A 28 -21.37 12.37 -7.44
CA ARG A 28 -21.61 13.39 -6.43
C ARG A 28 -20.59 13.21 -5.32
N ILE A 29 -19.87 14.27 -5.01
CA ILE A 29 -18.82 14.25 -4.00
C ILE A 29 -19.47 14.15 -2.61
N ILE A 30 -19.03 13.19 -1.81
CA ILE A 30 -19.29 13.13 -0.37
C ILE A 30 -18.14 13.87 0.33
N TYR A 31 -16.91 13.50 -0.02
CA TYR A 31 -15.70 14.13 0.47
C TYR A 31 -14.56 13.95 -0.55
N GLU A 32 -13.77 15.00 -0.78
CA GLU A 32 -12.61 14.98 -1.68
C GLU A 32 -11.47 15.74 -0.99
N ASN A 33 -10.35 15.05 -0.75
CA ASN A 33 -9.17 15.55 -0.06
C ASN A 33 -7.93 15.60 -0.98
N PHE A 34 -8.00 14.94 -2.13
CA PHE A 34 -6.93 14.90 -3.12
C PHE A 34 -7.52 14.77 -4.51
N ASP A 35 -6.82 15.27 -5.52
CA ASP A 35 -7.22 15.11 -6.91
C ASP A 35 -7.10 13.63 -7.32
N PHE A 36 -8.20 13.08 -7.85
CA PHE A 36 -8.25 11.71 -8.32
C PHE A 36 -8.89 11.65 -9.70
N ASP A 37 -8.16 11.06 -10.66
CA ASP A 37 -8.69 10.84 -12.00
C ASP A 37 -9.81 9.78 -11.97
N PHE A 38 -11.02 10.24 -12.26
CA PHE A 38 -12.24 9.42 -12.26
C PHE A 38 -12.50 8.71 -13.61
N SER A 39 -11.58 8.81 -14.58
CA SER A 39 -11.72 8.26 -15.93
C SER A 39 -12.08 6.77 -15.94
N GLU A 40 -11.51 5.97 -15.02
CA GLU A 40 -11.79 4.53 -14.91
C GLU A 40 -12.98 4.17 -14.03
N ALA A 41 -13.65 5.12 -13.38
CA ALA A 41 -14.67 4.83 -12.36
C ALA A 41 -15.84 3.98 -12.88
N LYS A 42 -16.21 4.12 -14.16
CA LYS A 42 -17.24 3.29 -14.79
C LYS A 42 -16.84 1.81 -14.84
N ASN A 43 -15.56 1.51 -15.04
CA ASN A 43 -15.05 0.14 -15.07
C ASN A 43 -15.10 -0.49 -13.67
N PHE A 44 -14.73 0.28 -12.65
CA PHE A 44 -14.86 -0.14 -11.26
C PHE A 44 -16.32 -0.40 -10.90
N ALA A 45 -17.22 0.55 -11.22
CA ALA A 45 -18.64 0.42 -10.95
C ALA A 45 -19.27 -0.81 -11.61
N LYS A 46 -18.98 -1.07 -12.89
CA LYS A 46 -19.47 -2.27 -13.60
C LYS A 46 -19.05 -3.58 -12.94
N LYS A 47 -17.80 -3.67 -12.43
CA LYS A 47 -17.35 -4.86 -11.70
C LYS A 47 -17.99 -4.95 -10.31
N ALA A 48 -18.23 -3.81 -9.66
CA ALA A 48 -18.84 -3.74 -8.33
C ALA A 48 -20.33 -4.09 -8.32
N GLN A 49 -21.07 -3.91 -9.42
CA GLN A 49 -22.53 -4.16 -9.49
C GLN A 49 -22.98 -5.57 -9.08
N LYS A 50 -22.08 -6.55 -9.06
CA LYS A 50 -22.40 -7.93 -8.73
C LYS A 50 -22.42 -8.23 -7.22
N TYR A 51 -21.86 -7.34 -6.41
CA TYR A 51 -21.60 -7.60 -4.99
C TYR A 51 -21.85 -6.35 -4.15
N THR A 52 -22.49 -6.52 -3.01
CA THR A 52 -22.79 -5.43 -2.07
C THR A 52 -21.51 -4.72 -1.60
N TYR A 53 -20.47 -5.47 -1.28
CA TYR A 53 -19.17 -4.94 -0.88
C TYR A 53 -18.08 -5.49 -1.79
N SER A 54 -17.29 -4.60 -2.39
CA SER A 54 -16.16 -5.05 -3.21
C SER A 54 -14.91 -4.18 -3.08
N LEU A 55 -13.77 -4.84 -3.02
CA LEU A 55 -12.45 -4.25 -3.22
C LEU A 55 -12.00 -4.57 -4.63
N ILE A 56 -11.79 -3.53 -5.45
CA ILE A 56 -11.40 -3.71 -6.85
C ILE A 56 -10.07 -3.01 -7.07
N ASN A 57 -9.05 -3.77 -7.45
CA ASN A 57 -7.70 -3.28 -7.68
C ASN A 57 -7.47 -2.96 -9.16
N SER A 58 -6.71 -1.92 -9.47
CA SER A 58 -6.07 -1.67 -10.77
C SER A 58 -4.56 -1.83 -10.66
N THR A 59 -3.81 -1.45 -11.70
CA THR A 59 -2.33 -1.42 -11.66
C THR A 59 -1.81 -0.46 -10.60
N TYR A 60 -2.52 0.65 -10.35
CA TYR A 60 -1.98 1.80 -9.64
C TYR A 60 -2.68 2.11 -8.33
N PHE A 61 -3.93 1.67 -8.17
CA PHE A 61 -4.72 1.94 -6.97
C PHE A 61 -5.80 0.87 -6.79
N PHE A 62 -6.53 0.95 -5.69
CA PHE A 62 -7.73 0.16 -5.49
C PHE A 62 -8.90 1.05 -5.11
N THR A 63 -10.11 0.60 -5.38
CA THR A 63 -11.34 1.25 -4.94
C THR A 63 -12.11 0.30 -4.03
N ILE A 64 -12.72 0.88 -3.01
CA ILE A 64 -13.66 0.17 -2.13
C ILE A 64 -15.04 0.63 -2.56
N ASN A 65 -15.88 -0.33 -2.93
CA ASN A 65 -17.15 -0.08 -3.57
C ASN A 65 -18.25 -0.70 -2.72
N ILE A 66 -19.29 0.09 -2.44
CA ILE A 66 -20.45 -0.32 -1.66
C ILE A 66 -21.68 -0.09 -2.54
N LEU A 67 -22.33 -1.17 -2.97
CA LEU A 67 -23.55 -1.11 -3.76
C LEU A 67 -24.72 -0.79 -2.83
N VAL A 68 -25.31 0.39 -3.01
CA VAL A 68 -26.48 0.83 -2.24
C VAL A 68 -27.75 0.25 -2.86
N ASN A 69 -27.85 0.31 -4.18
CA ASN A 69 -28.89 -0.30 -4.99
C ASN A 69 -28.35 -0.51 -6.43
N GLU A 70 -29.19 -1.03 -7.33
CA GLU A 70 -28.80 -1.38 -8.72
C GLU A 70 -28.12 -0.23 -9.49
N ASP A 71 -28.45 1.02 -9.16
CA ASP A 71 -28.01 2.21 -9.89
C ASP A 71 -27.03 3.08 -9.10
N LYS A 72 -26.90 2.87 -7.79
CA LYS A 72 -26.15 3.74 -6.87
C LYS A 72 -25.06 2.97 -6.15
N LEU A 73 -23.83 3.48 -6.31
CA LEU A 73 -22.63 2.97 -5.66
C LEU A 73 -22.02 4.06 -4.77
N ILE A 74 -21.48 3.69 -3.61
CA ILE A 74 -20.52 4.53 -2.87
C ILE A 74 -19.13 4.02 -3.22
N MET A 75 -18.30 4.90 -3.78
CA MET A 75 -16.93 4.61 -4.17
C MET A 75 -15.98 5.36 -3.24
N LEU A 76 -15.19 4.60 -2.48
CA LEU A 76 -14.13 5.13 -1.65
C LEU A 76 -12.80 4.88 -2.34
N VAL A 77 -12.02 5.94 -2.46
CA VAL A 77 -10.72 5.90 -3.11
C VAL A 77 -9.68 6.29 -2.08
N PRO A 78 -8.77 5.39 -1.69
CA PRO A 78 -7.66 5.74 -0.84
C PRO A 78 -6.74 6.73 -1.51
N ASN A 79 -6.19 7.64 -0.71
CA ASN A 79 -5.15 8.52 -1.18
C ASN A 79 -3.87 7.71 -1.37
N PHE A 80 -3.36 7.60 -2.59
CA PHE A 80 -2.06 6.97 -2.91
C PHE A 80 -0.92 7.99 -3.03
N THR A 81 -1.18 9.27 -2.73
CA THR A 81 -0.14 10.30 -2.76
C THR A 81 0.91 10.06 -1.68
N LEU A 82 2.12 10.43 -2.06
CA LEU A 82 3.40 10.00 -1.53
C LEU A 82 4.00 11.05 -0.58
N ALA A 83 3.18 11.77 0.20
CA ALA A 83 3.69 12.95 0.94
C ALA A 83 3.42 12.92 2.45
N ASN A 84 2.77 11.88 2.98
CA ASN A 84 2.54 11.72 4.42
C ASN A 84 2.38 10.23 4.71
N TYR A 85 3.45 9.56 5.17
CA TYR A 85 3.59 8.13 4.87
C TYR A 85 3.26 7.16 5.99
N LEU A 86 3.94 7.21 7.12
CA LEU A 86 3.85 6.09 8.06
C LEU A 86 2.44 5.93 8.67
N GLN A 87 1.84 7.03 9.13
CA GLN A 87 0.50 6.99 9.71
C GLN A 87 -0.56 6.63 8.66
N ASN A 88 -0.44 7.12 7.43
CA ASN A 88 -1.39 6.80 6.37
C ASN A 88 -1.24 5.37 5.86
N ASP A 89 -0.02 4.87 5.68
CA ASP A 89 0.24 3.48 5.29
C ASP A 89 -0.23 2.51 6.38
N ILE A 90 -0.06 2.85 7.67
CA ILE A 90 -0.64 2.08 8.78
C ILE A 90 -2.18 2.17 8.78
N ASN A 91 -2.77 3.35 8.54
CA ASN A 91 -4.22 3.49 8.43
C ASN A 91 -4.78 2.68 7.24
N ARG A 92 -4.03 2.57 6.14
CA ARG A 92 -4.39 1.71 5.00
C ARG A 92 -4.32 0.23 5.38
N LEU A 93 -3.26 -0.21 6.07
CA LEU A 93 -3.17 -1.58 6.58
C LEU A 93 -4.33 -1.90 7.54
N LEU A 94 -4.67 -0.97 8.45
CA LEU A 94 -5.82 -1.10 9.36
C LEU A 94 -7.15 -1.16 8.61
N MET A 95 -7.33 -0.32 7.59
CA MET A 95 -8.53 -0.31 6.76
C MET A 95 -8.69 -1.62 6.00
N LEU A 96 -7.63 -2.13 5.35
CA LEU A 96 -7.68 -3.38 4.59
C LEU A 96 -8.11 -4.54 5.48
N ASN A 97 -7.59 -4.62 6.71
CA ASN A 97 -7.97 -5.63 7.69
C ASN A 97 -9.44 -5.49 8.15
N ARG A 98 -9.94 -4.27 8.30
CA ARG A 98 -11.31 -4.00 8.79
C ARG A 98 -12.31 -3.69 7.69
N LEU A 99 -11.99 -4.04 6.45
CA LEU A 99 -12.67 -3.50 5.28
C LEU A 99 -14.17 -3.82 5.25
N LYS A 100 -14.55 -5.07 5.57
CA LYS A 100 -15.97 -5.47 5.64
C LYS A 100 -16.75 -4.61 6.65
N ILE A 101 -16.20 -4.43 7.85
CA ILE A 101 -16.83 -3.64 8.92
C ILE A 101 -16.95 -2.17 8.49
N ILE A 102 -15.90 -1.62 7.87
CA ILE A 102 -15.92 -0.24 7.37
C ILE A 102 -16.99 -0.07 6.29
N CYS A 103 -17.12 -1.02 5.36
CA CYS A 103 -18.15 -1.00 4.33
C CYS A 103 -19.56 -1.06 4.93
N GLN A 104 -19.80 -1.94 5.90
CA GLN A 104 -21.09 -2.06 6.59
C GLN A 104 -21.43 -0.76 7.32
N LEU A 105 -20.48 -0.18 8.06
CA LEU A 105 -20.68 1.09 8.75
C LEU A 105 -21.00 2.23 7.78
N ILE A 106 -20.29 2.33 6.65
CA ILE A 106 -20.53 3.38 5.65
C ILE A 106 -21.86 3.16 4.94
N TYR A 107 -22.27 1.91 4.70
CA TYR A 107 -23.59 1.59 4.17
C TYR A 107 -24.68 2.12 5.10
N GLU A 108 -24.67 1.70 6.36
CA GLU A 108 -25.66 2.09 7.38
C GLU A 108 -25.78 3.61 7.52
N LEU A 109 -24.63 4.30 7.56
CA LEU A 109 -24.58 5.76 7.68
C LEU A 109 -25.09 6.49 6.42
N CYS A 110 -25.04 5.86 5.25
CA CYS A 110 -25.45 6.49 3.98
C CYS A 110 -26.86 6.13 3.55
N THR A 111 -27.44 5.05 4.08
CA THR A 111 -28.75 4.52 3.67
C THR A 111 -29.78 4.53 4.80
N ASP A 112 -29.36 4.80 6.05
CA ASP A 112 -30.19 4.70 7.25
C ASP A 112 -30.85 3.30 7.40
N SER A 113 -30.23 2.27 6.83
CA SER A 113 -30.71 0.89 6.84
C SER A 113 -29.62 -0.06 7.30
N ILE A 114 -30.03 -1.17 7.93
CA ILE A 114 -29.09 -2.21 8.41
C ILE A 114 -28.26 -2.72 7.23
N ALA A 115 -26.94 -2.78 7.40
CA ALA A 115 -26.04 -3.26 6.37
C ALA A 115 -26.26 -4.75 6.08
N PRO A 116 -26.29 -5.17 4.80
CA PRO A 116 -26.30 -6.58 4.45
C PRO A 116 -25.10 -7.33 5.06
N SER A 117 -25.31 -8.60 5.41
CA SER A 117 -24.27 -9.48 5.97
C SER A 117 -23.35 -10.12 4.90
N ASP A 118 -23.50 -9.70 3.64
CA ASP A 118 -22.78 -10.22 2.48
C ASP A 118 -21.26 -10.20 2.66
N GLU A 119 -20.59 -11.12 1.96
CA GLU A 119 -19.13 -11.21 2.00
C GLU A 119 -18.45 -10.11 1.17
N LEU A 120 -17.24 -9.73 1.60
CA LEU A 120 -16.39 -8.84 0.82
C LEU A 120 -15.86 -9.58 -0.41
N TYR A 121 -16.19 -9.07 -1.59
CA TYR A 121 -15.65 -9.56 -2.85
C TYR A 121 -14.37 -8.83 -3.21
N ILE A 122 -13.36 -9.55 -3.70
CA ILE A 122 -12.07 -8.98 -4.11
C ILE A 122 -11.82 -9.31 -5.57
N SER A 123 -11.50 -8.28 -6.35
CA SER A 123 -11.31 -8.40 -7.80
C SER A 123 -10.21 -7.48 -8.31
N SER A 124 -9.79 -7.71 -9.55
CA SER A 124 -8.88 -6.82 -10.28
C SER A 124 -9.60 -6.32 -11.53
N LEU A 125 -9.48 -5.03 -11.86
CA LEU A 125 -9.84 -4.48 -13.18
C LEU A 125 -9.04 -5.18 -14.28
N ASN A 126 -7.77 -5.48 -14.01
CA ASN A 126 -6.85 -6.11 -14.92
C ASN A 126 -6.91 -7.62 -14.73
N SER A 127 -7.89 -8.25 -15.37
CA SER A 127 -7.86 -9.69 -15.69
C SER A 127 -7.07 -9.95 -16.98
N GLN A 128 -6.32 -8.96 -17.46
CA GLN A 128 -5.32 -9.09 -18.50
C GLN A 128 -3.94 -8.84 -17.89
N SER A 129 -3.04 -9.77 -18.15
CA SER A 129 -1.61 -9.61 -17.95
C SER A 129 -1.19 -8.24 -18.46
N ILE A 130 -0.68 -7.39 -17.57
CA ILE A 130 0.13 -6.24 -17.99
C ILE A 130 1.35 -6.87 -18.68
N GLU A 131 1.31 -6.95 -20.01
CA GLU A 131 2.51 -7.12 -20.80
C GLU A 131 3.40 -5.93 -20.46
N PRO A 132 4.66 -6.17 -20.05
CA PRO A 132 5.55 -5.07 -19.72
C PRO A 132 5.67 -4.17 -20.94
N ASN A 133 5.57 -2.85 -20.74
CA ASN A 133 5.92 -1.87 -21.76
C ASN A 133 7.28 -2.26 -22.34
N GLU A 134 7.27 -2.58 -23.64
CA GLU A 134 8.45 -2.87 -24.44
C GLU A 134 9.40 -1.68 -24.34
N GLY A 135 10.49 -1.86 -23.60
CA GLY A 135 11.45 -0.80 -23.31
C GLY A 135 12.62 -1.26 -22.45
N TYR A 136 12.44 -2.36 -21.70
CA TYR A 136 13.53 -3.07 -21.04
C TYR A 136 13.61 -4.48 -21.62
N ALA A 137 14.33 -4.63 -22.74
CA ALA A 137 14.78 -5.94 -23.19
C ALA A 137 15.66 -6.54 -22.09
N ILE A 138 15.12 -7.54 -21.37
CA ILE A 138 15.85 -8.29 -20.35
C ILE A 138 15.70 -9.75 -20.73
N ASN A 139 16.84 -10.42 -20.94
CA ASN A 139 16.95 -11.85 -21.14
C ASN A 139 16.07 -12.61 -20.13
N ASP A 140 15.11 -13.38 -20.64
CA ASP A 140 14.12 -14.16 -19.90
C ASP A 140 14.75 -15.41 -19.24
N ASN A 141 15.53 -15.19 -18.18
CA ASN A 141 15.66 -16.21 -17.14
C ASN A 141 14.72 -15.85 -15.99
N PRO A 142 13.74 -16.71 -15.63
CA PRO A 142 12.88 -16.45 -14.50
C PRO A 142 13.74 -16.40 -13.23
N LEU A 143 13.90 -15.21 -12.68
CA LEU A 143 14.61 -14.99 -11.42
C LEU A 143 13.90 -15.77 -10.31
N SER A 144 14.68 -16.43 -9.46
CA SER A 144 14.12 -17.12 -8.30
C SER A 144 13.48 -16.11 -7.34
N LEU A 145 12.60 -16.59 -6.45
CA LEU A 145 12.01 -15.72 -5.41
C LEU A 145 13.09 -15.04 -4.56
N ASN A 146 14.20 -15.74 -4.29
CA ASN A 146 15.34 -15.19 -3.56
C ASN A 146 16.00 -14.04 -4.32
N ASP A 147 16.20 -14.17 -5.62
CA ASP A 147 16.78 -13.10 -6.43
C ASP A 147 15.86 -11.87 -6.47
N LEU A 148 14.55 -12.08 -6.54
CA LEU A 148 13.57 -11.00 -6.46
C LEU A 148 13.64 -10.29 -5.10
N ASN A 149 13.71 -11.05 -4.00
CA ASN A 149 13.82 -10.51 -2.65
C ASN A 149 15.13 -9.72 -2.43
N ILE A 150 16.25 -10.22 -2.96
CA ILE A 150 17.54 -9.53 -2.93
C ILE A 150 17.44 -8.21 -3.72
N LYS A 151 16.86 -8.24 -4.92
CA LYS A 151 16.67 -7.03 -5.74
C LYS A 151 15.81 -6.00 -5.03
N ILE A 152 14.64 -6.39 -4.54
CA ILE A 152 13.73 -5.51 -3.77
C ILE A 152 14.46 -4.89 -2.59
N SER A 153 15.15 -5.70 -1.78
CA SER A 153 15.91 -5.24 -0.62
C SER A 153 16.99 -4.22 -1.01
N SER A 154 17.74 -4.49 -2.07
CA SER A 154 18.77 -3.57 -2.58
C SER A 154 18.18 -2.25 -3.08
N LEU A 155 16.99 -2.29 -3.69
CA LEU A 155 16.31 -1.11 -4.23
C LEU A 155 15.68 -0.26 -3.13
N ILE A 156 15.18 -0.89 -2.07
CA ILE A 156 14.78 -0.24 -0.83
C ILE A 156 15.97 0.54 -0.27
N LEU A 157 17.13 -0.09 -0.07
CA LEU A 157 18.32 0.57 0.44
C LEU A 157 18.87 1.69 -0.47
N ARG A 158 18.80 1.50 -1.80
CA ARG A 158 19.26 2.49 -2.79
C ARG A 158 18.25 3.61 -3.07
N HIS A 159 17.01 3.48 -2.57
CA HIS A 159 15.91 4.43 -2.78
C HIS A 159 15.56 4.64 -4.27
N ASP A 160 15.84 3.67 -5.13
CA ASP A 160 15.50 3.76 -6.54
C ASP A 160 14.02 3.43 -6.74
N LYS A 161 13.20 4.48 -6.73
CA LYS A 161 11.73 4.38 -6.78
C LYS A 161 11.23 3.72 -8.07
N GLN A 162 11.81 4.07 -9.23
CA GLN A 162 11.32 3.55 -10.50
C GLN A 162 11.59 2.05 -10.61
N GLN A 163 12.82 1.64 -10.27
CA GLN A 163 13.18 0.22 -10.24
C GLN A 163 12.43 -0.52 -9.13
N PHE A 164 12.26 0.08 -7.95
CA PHE A 164 11.49 -0.54 -6.86
C PHE A 164 10.08 -0.88 -7.29
N LEU A 165 9.35 0.07 -7.90
CA LEU A 165 7.99 -0.18 -8.38
C LEU A 165 7.94 -1.31 -9.42
N PHE A 166 8.88 -1.30 -10.37
CA PHE A 166 8.97 -2.35 -11.39
C PHE A 166 9.20 -3.74 -10.78
N TRP A 167 10.20 -3.88 -9.92
CA TRP A 167 10.55 -5.17 -9.31
C TRP A 167 9.50 -5.63 -8.29
N LYS A 168 8.85 -4.71 -7.58
CA LYS A 168 7.72 -5.00 -6.70
C LYS A 168 6.56 -5.60 -7.47
N THR A 169 6.20 -5.04 -8.63
CA THR A 169 5.17 -5.63 -9.49
C THR A 169 5.55 -7.03 -9.98
N LYS A 170 6.83 -7.30 -10.27
CA LYS A 170 7.29 -8.65 -10.62
C LYS A 170 7.20 -9.62 -9.44
N LEU A 171 7.57 -9.19 -8.23
CA LEU A 171 7.44 -10.00 -7.02
C LEU A 171 5.98 -10.38 -6.74
N LEU A 172 5.07 -9.40 -6.76
CA LEU A 172 3.64 -9.61 -6.47
C LEU A 172 2.91 -10.46 -7.52
N LYS A 173 3.52 -10.67 -8.69
CA LYS A 173 3.02 -11.58 -9.74
C LYS A 173 3.69 -12.96 -9.73
N ASN A 174 4.68 -13.19 -8.85
CA ASN A 174 5.34 -14.47 -8.76
C ASN A 174 4.32 -15.55 -8.34
N GLN A 175 4.10 -16.55 -9.19
CA GLN A 175 3.04 -17.54 -8.98
C GLN A 175 3.20 -18.34 -7.69
N PHE A 176 4.45 -18.64 -7.30
CA PHE A 176 4.73 -19.32 -6.05
C PHE A 176 4.33 -18.46 -4.86
N LEU A 177 4.78 -17.20 -4.81
CA LEU A 177 4.41 -16.27 -3.74
C LEU A 177 2.90 -16.03 -3.66
N VAL A 178 2.24 -15.87 -4.82
CA VAL A 178 0.78 -15.69 -4.91
C VAL A 178 0.03 -16.91 -4.39
N SER A 179 0.48 -18.12 -4.75
CA SER A 179 -0.10 -19.37 -4.25
C SER A 179 0.02 -19.46 -2.74
N GLU A 180 1.20 -19.17 -2.20
CA GLU A 180 1.47 -19.27 -0.78
C GLU A 180 0.71 -18.20 0.05
N LEU A 181 0.58 -16.97 -0.45
CA LEU A 181 -0.21 -15.91 0.19
C LEU A 181 -1.72 -16.13 0.14
N ASN A 182 -2.19 -16.99 -0.76
CA ASN A 182 -3.58 -17.45 -0.80
C ASN A 182 -3.77 -18.79 -0.06
N GLY A 183 -2.70 -19.34 0.51
CA GLY A 183 -2.70 -20.61 1.21
C GLY A 183 -2.72 -20.46 2.74
N LYS A 184 -2.73 -21.62 3.41
CA LYS A 184 -2.80 -21.73 4.88
C LYS A 184 -1.67 -21.00 5.62
N PHE A 185 -0.51 -20.80 5.00
CA PHE A 185 0.68 -20.21 5.61
C PHE A 185 0.87 -18.73 5.29
N ALA A 186 -0.11 -18.08 4.67
CA ALA A 186 0.01 -16.69 4.25
C ALA A 186 0.43 -15.72 5.36
N THR A 187 -0.12 -15.89 6.56
CA THR A 187 0.24 -15.10 7.76
C THR A 187 1.73 -15.22 8.08
N ASN A 188 2.30 -16.43 8.01
CA ASN A 188 3.72 -16.66 8.28
C ASN A 188 4.59 -15.93 7.27
N ILE A 189 4.18 -15.93 5.99
CA ILE A 189 4.93 -15.27 4.93
C ILE A 189 4.90 -13.75 5.10
N LEU A 190 3.75 -13.17 5.45
CA LEU A 190 3.69 -11.74 5.77
C LEU A 190 4.61 -11.40 6.95
N ILE A 191 4.66 -12.25 7.98
CA ILE A 191 5.57 -12.09 9.12
C ILE A 191 7.04 -12.19 8.69
N GLU A 192 7.38 -13.12 7.81
CA GLU A 192 8.73 -13.29 7.25
C GLU A 192 9.18 -12.08 6.47
N TYR A 193 8.32 -11.48 5.62
CA TYR A 193 8.65 -10.24 4.92
C TYR A 193 8.88 -9.08 5.88
N VAL A 194 8.03 -8.92 6.89
CA VAL A 194 8.22 -7.88 7.92
C VAL A 194 9.55 -8.10 8.66
N ALA A 195 9.90 -9.35 9.00
CA ALA A 195 11.14 -9.68 9.68
C ALA A 195 12.37 -9.41 8.79
N LEU A 196 12.32 -9.82 7.51
CA LEU A 196 13.35 -9.61 6.51
C LEU A 196 13.64 -8.12 6.34
N LEU A 197 12.62 -7.31 6.08
CA LEU A 197 12.74 -5.88 5.85
C LEU A 197 13.17 -5.14 7.13
N SER A 198 12.64 -5.52 8.30
CA SER A 198 13.08 -4.94 9.58
C SER A 198 14.56 -5.20 9.83
N THR A 199 15.01 -6.45 9.60
CA THR A 199 16.42 -6.84 9.81
C THR A 199 17.34 -6.12 8.83
N LEU A 200 16.91 -6.01 7.57
CA LEU A 200 17.62 -5.25 6.53
C LEU A 200 17.87 -3.80 6.99
N LEU A 201 16.83 -3.12 7.46
CA LEU A 201 16.95 -1.73 7.92
C LEU A 201 17.78 -1.61 9.20
N ILE A 202 17.60 -2.50 10.18
CA ILE A 202 18.41 -2.50 11.41
C ILE A 202 19.89 -2.67 11.07
N ASN A 203 20.23 -3.62 10.19
CA ASN A 203 21.60 -3.88 9.77
C ASN A 203 22.22 -2.71 8.99
N TYR A 204 21.40 -1.86 8.37
CA TYR A 204 21.82 -0.63 7.70
C TYR A 204 21.82 0.61 8.62
N GLY A 205 21.65 0.44 9.92
CA GLY A 205 21.83 1.49 10.92
C GLY A 205 20.61 2.39 11.17
N TYR A 206 19.42 1.96 10.80
CA TYR A 206 18.18 2.69 11.08
C TYR A 206 17.73 2.55 12.55
N PRO A 207 17.01 3.55 13.11
CA PRO A 207 16.59 3.53 14.51
C PRO A 207 15.74 2.31 14.88
N ILE A 208 16.30 1.44 15.71
CA ILE A 208 15.67 0.19 16.14
C ILE A 208 14.29 0.46 16.77
N LYS A 209 14.16 1.52 17.58
CA LYS A 209 12.90 1.84 18.28
C LYS A 209 11.74 2.09 17.32
N ASP A 210 11.98 2.80 16.23
CA ASP A 210 10.96 3.15 15.24
C ASP A 210 10.58 1.93 14.41
N ILE A 211 11.58 1.13 14.01
CA ILE A 211 11.37 -0.14 13.30
C ILE A 211 10.56 -1.12 14.15
N TYR A 212 10.87 -1.27 15.44
CA TYR A 212 10.11 -2.16 16.33
C TYR A 212 8.68 -1.66 16.59
N SER A 213 8.48 -0.34 16.73
CA SER A 213 7.13 0.22 16.85
C SER A 213 6.28 -0.10 15.61
N MET A 214 6.86 0.10 14.43
CA MET A 214 6.20 -0.22 13.16
C MET A 214 5.92 -1.73 13.04
N LYS A 215 6.94 -2.57 13.24
CA LYS A 215 6.85 -4.03 13.22
C LYS A 215 5.73 -4.55 14.12
N ASN A 216 5.64 -4.08 15.37
CA ASN A 216 4.59 -4.49 16.30
C ASN A 216 3.19 -4.09 15.81
N LYS A 217 3.04 -2.91 15.21
CA LYS A 217 1.77 -2.48 14.61
C LYS A 217 1.39 -3.37 13.43
N ILE A 218 2.32 -3.70 12.54
CA ILE A 218 2.04 -4.60 11.41
C ILE A 218 1.67 -6.00 11.90
N TYR A 219 2.38 -6.56 12.87
CA TYR A 219 2.07 -7.87 13.43
C TYR A 219 0.68 -7.94 14.05
N ASN A 220 0.28 -6.92 14.80
CA ASN A 220 -1.08 -6.83 15.34
C ASN A 220 -2.13 -6.76 14.22
N ILE A 221 -1.83 -6.12 13.09
CA ILE A 221 -2.71 -6.09 11.93
C ILE A 221 -2.80 -7.48 11.30
N ILE A 222 -1.66 -8.13 11.04
CA ILE A 222 -1.59 -9.47 10.45
C ILE A 222 -2.35 -10.49 11.32
N ASP A 223 -2.20 -10.46 12.64
CA ASP A 223 -2.87 -11.39 13.57
C ASP A 223 -4.40 -11.23 13.58
N GLN A 224 -4.88 -10.00 13.33
CA GLN A 224 -6.31 -9.71 13.23
C GLN A 224 -6.91 -10.08 11.87
N VAL A 225 -6.08 -10.27 10.83
CA VAL A 225 -6.53 -10.64 9.48
C VAL A 225 -6.86 -12.14 9.44
N LYS A 226 -8.16 -12.45 9.38
CA LYS A 226 -8.65 -13.82 9.11
C LYS A 226 -9.03 -14.04 7.64
N VAL A 227 -8.74 -13.08 6.76
CA VAL A 227 -9.24 -13.08 5.39
C VAL A 227 -8.08 -13.29 4.41
N GLU A 228 -7.98 -14.52 3.88
CA GLU A 228 -6.91 -14.93 2.96
C GLU A 228 -6.85 -14.04 1.69
N LYS A 229 -7.99 -13.49 1.26
CA LYS A 229 -8.12 -12.78 -0.02
C LYS A 229 -7.45 -11.39 -0.10
N ILE A 230 -7.00 -10.81 1.03
CA ILE A 230 -6.32 -9.49 1.04
C ILE A 230 -4.79 -9.59 1.16
N ASN A 231 -4.22 -10.78 1.34
CA ASN A 231 -2.82 -10.95 1.73
C ASN A 231 -1.81 -10.36 0.72
N ILE A 232 -2.07 -10.47 -0.58
CA ILE A 232 -1.22 -9.86 -1.62
C ILE A 232 -1.24 -8.32 -1.51
N THR A 233 -2.41 -7.75 -1.24
CA THR A 233 -2.55 -6.30 -1.06
C THR A 233 -1.88 -5.85 0.24
N LEU A 234 -1.96 -6.64 1.31
CA LEU A 234 -1.24 -6.39 2.55
C LEU A 234 0.29 -6.44 2.34
N LEU A 235 0.80 -7.43 1.59
CA LEU A 235 2.23 -7.50 1.27
C LEU A 235 2.69 -6.28 0.47
N ASP A 236 1.92 -5.87 -0.55
CA ASP A 236 2.21 -4.66 -1.31
C ASP A 236 2.34 -3.41 -0.42
N GLN A 237 1.40 -3.23 0.51
CA GLN A 237 1.43 -2.11 1.46
C GLN A 237 2.61 -2.21 2.44
N ILE A 238 2.95 -3.41 2.93
CA ILE A 238 4.13 -3.63 3.77
C ILE A 238 5.41 -3.21 3.01
N LEU A 239 5.59 -3.70 1.78
CA LEU A 239 6.75 -3.37 0.95
C LEU A 239 6.87 -1.87 0.70
N CYS A 240 5.75 -1.21 0.38
CA CYS A 240 5.72 0.23 0.18
C CYS A 240 6.09 0.98 1.46
N MET A 241 5.53 0.58 2.61
CA MET A 241 5.78 1.25 3.88
C MET A 241 7.27 1.19 4.26
N PHE A 242 7.92 0.03 4.08
CA PHE A 242 9.36 -0.11 4.32
C PHE A 242 10.22 0.69 3.31
N PHE A 243 9.80 0.79 2.04
CA PHE A 243 10.48 1.64 1.05
C PHE A 243 10.36 3.14 1.40
N ASN A 244 9.16 3.58 1.76
CA ASN A 244 8.85 4.99 2.01
C ASN A 244 9.47 5.51 3.32
N LEU A 245 9.61 4.66 4.35
CA LEU A 245 10.26 5.02 5.62
C LEU A 245 11.66 5.64 5.43
N LEU A 246 12.37 5.22 4.36
CA LEU A 246 13.73 5.67 4.07
C LEU A 246 13.79 7.01 3.35
N LEU A 247 12.72 7.39 2.63
CA LEU A 247 12.64 8.69 1.96
C LEU A 247 12.54 9.84 2.98
N ASP A 248 11.91 9.63 4.14
CA ASP A 248 11.63 10.66 5.13
C ASP A 248 12.81 11.00 6.07
N GLU A 249 13.77 10.10 6.32
CA GLU A 249 14.99 10.46 7.09
C GLU A 249 15.88 11.46 6.32
N LYS A 250 15.82 11.46 4.97
CA LYS A 250 16.56 12.43 4.14
C LYS A 250 15.92 13.82 4.18
N SER A 251 14.59 13.90 4.34
CA SER A 251 13.79 15.13 4.44
C SER A 251 13.50 15.57 5.87
N ASN A 252 14.44 15.36 6.81
CA ASN A 252 14.43 16.07 8.09
C ASN A 252 15.31 17.35 7.96
N PRO A 253 14.73 18.54 7.68
CA PRO A 253 15.49 19.75 7.40
C PRO A 253 16.05 20.42 8.67
N GLY A 254 15.69 19.92 9.87
CA GLY A 254 16.11 20.49 11.14
C GLY A 254 17.45 19.94 11.69
N GLN A 255 18.00 18.88 11.10
CA GLN A 255 19.23 18.28 11.60
C GLN A 255 20.45 18.87 10.86
N PRO A 256 21.44 19.46 11.58
CA PRO A 256 22.63 20.02 10.97
C PRO A 256 23.33 19.00 10.06
N ILE A 257 23.81 19.44 8.90
CA ILE A 257 24.53 18.60 7.94
C ILE A 257 25.72 17.88 8.61
N SER A 258 26.37 18.54 9.57
CA SER A 258 27.44 17.97 10.39
C SER A 258 26.99 16.78 11.24
N GLU A 259 25.79 16.80 11.82
CA GLU A 259 25.23 15.65 12.55
C GLU A 259 24.84 14.52 11.59
N LYS A 260 24.34 14.83 10.39
CA LYS A 260 24.02 13.83 9.37
C LYS A 260 25.29 13.09 8.92
N ILE A 261 26.36 13.83 8.64
CA ILE A 261 27.68 13.27 8.30
C ILE A 261 28.21 12.45 9.47
N LYS A 262 28.21 13.01 10.68
CA LYS A 262 28.73 12.33 11.87
C LYS A 262 27.98 11.01 12.12
N ASN A 263 26.66 11.03 12.11
CA ASN A 263 25.85 9.82 12.26
C ASN A 263 26.16 8.81 11.16
N TYR A 264 26.32 9.25 9.92
CA TYR A 264 26.67 8.36 8.81
C TYR A 264 28.06 7.73 8.98
N ILE A 265 29.06 8.50 9.42
CA ILE A 265 30.42 8.02 9.71
C ILE A 265 30.40 7.06 10.91
N ASP A 266 29.79 7.45 12.02
CA ASP A 266 29.70 6.65 13.24
C ASP A 266 28.99 5.31 12.97
N ARG A 267 27.99 5.30 12.08
CA ARG A 267 27.24 4.10 11.65
C ARG A 267 28.01 3.19 10.69
N ASN A 268 29.02 3.70 9.98
CA ASN A 268 29.79 2.96 8.97
C ASN A 268 31.28 2.89 9.31
N ILE A 269 31.65 3.09 10.58
CA ILE A 269 33.04 3.25 11.03
C ILE A 269 33.90 1.99 10.83
N THR A 270 33.25 0.83 10.65
CA THR A 270 33.89 -0.46 10.36
C THR A 270 34.10 -0.70 8.86
N HIS A 271 33.69 0.25 8.00
CA HIS A 271 33.82 0.17 6.54
C HIS A 271 34.77 1.26 6.04
N SER A 272 35.49 0.98 4.95
CA SER A 272 36.30 2.00 4.28
C SER A 272 35.36 2.98 3.57
N LEU A 273 35.08 4.11 4.22
CA LEU A 273 34.27 5.18 3.65
C LEU A 273 35.15 6.16 2.88
N SER A 274 34.79 6.45 1.63
CA SER A 274 35.34 7.60 0.91
C SER A 274 34.49 8.86 1.13
N LEU A 275 35.09 10.04 0.94
CA LEU A 275 34.36 11.30 0.94
C LEU A 275 33.27 11.34 -0.16
N MET A 276 33.50 10.63 -1.26
CA MET A 276 32.52 10.47 -2.34
C MET A 276 31.29 9.69 -1.87
N ASP A 277 31.48 8.64 -1.07
CA ASP A 277 30.38 7.86 -0.50
C ASP A 277 29.53 8.71 0.45
N ILE A 278 30.17 9.53 1.28
CA ILE A 278 29.48 10.44 2.19
C ILE A 278 28.70 11.50 1.40
N SER A 279 29.31 12.11 0.37
CA SER A 279 28.70 13.11 -0.51
C SER A 279 27.51 12.56 -1.29
N LEU A 280 27.66 11.38 -1.92
CA LEU A 280 26.60 10.73 -2.70
C LEU A 280 25.44 10.22 -1.85
N ASN A 281 25.72 9.62 -0.69
CA ASN A 281 24.66 9.04 0.14
C ASN A 281 23.88 10.09 0.93
N LEU A 282 24.51 11.22 1.26
CA LEU A 282 23.90 12.33 1.99
C LEU A 282 23.49 13.52 1.10
N TYR A 283 23.79 13.48 -0.20
CA TYR A 283 23.55 14.57 -1.17
C TYR A 283 24.16 15.91 -0.72
N ILE A 284 25.42 15.87 -0.28
CA ILE A 284 26.18 17.05 0.16
C ILE A 284 27.23 17.36 -0.90
N HIS A 285 27.20 18.56 -1.46
CA HIS A 285 28.13 19.03 -2.50
C HIS A 285 29.30 19.80 -1.90
#